data_AF-A0A6C0KQX4-F1
#
_entry.id   AF-A0A6C0KQX4-F1
#
_cell.length_a   1.000
_cell.length_b   1.000
_cell.length_c   1.000
_cell.angle_alpha   90.00
_cell.angle_beta   90.00
_cell.angle_gamma   90.00
#
_symmetry.space_group_name_H-M   'P 1'
#
loop_
_entity.id
_entity.type
_entity.pdbx_description
1 polymer ?
#
loop_
_entity_poly.entity_id
_entity_poly.type
_entity_poly.pdbx_seq_one_letter_code
_entity_poly.pdbx_strand_id
1 'polypeptide(L)'
;MIEVILACTPKYGIGFNCKLPWHDKEELMMFQTKTMDSILIVGRKTAENLPPLKNRTLIIVSKSGEHNTVQKAIEKAYLLAEKTKKIFVIGGGQIYNEIFYHYSHLIDKVHISTINEDVFCDTFVNFPKHNYRLLSFQNFNTFIHEVYEANCKSGEIQYLSLLREVLDKGNDTFGRNGAVKSLFGKALLFDLSKEFPLLTTKKMFLRGIIEELIFFLKGQTNSKILEQKKVNIWKGNTEHTHGFMGPMYGSQWRHFNAAQDEFDSDTGVYKGGYDQLNHVINTIKNEPKSRRILMTTFNPAQAHLGVLYPCHSIVNQFYVEGDYLDMTCYNRSSDLFLGLPFNIASSSLLLHIIAKMTNLRPRYFHLYLGDCHIYELHKEAVKTQLARVPLHPPQILLCQVRNQIEDYKYEDFSLQNYQSFSSIKAEMVK
;
A
#
# COMPACT_ATOMS: atom_id res chain seq x y z
N MET A 1 22.84 -4.87 2.44
CA MET A 1 21.46 -5.37 2.41
C MET A 1 21.48 -6.89 2.44
N ILE A 2 20.47 -7.52 3.05
CA ILE A 2 20.41 -8.97 3.25
C ILE A 2 19.49 -9.61 2.20
N GLU A 3 19.92 -10.71 1.59
CA GLU A 3 19.05 -11.57 0.79
C GLU A 3 18.75 -12.85 1.59
N VAL A 4 17.54 -13.39 1.48
CA VAL A 4 17.20 -14.72 2.04
C VAL A 4 17.11 -15.70 0.88
N ILE A 5 17.69 -16.89 1.01
CA ILE A 5 17.60 -17.93 0.00
C ILE A 5 17.20 -19.25 0.66
N LEU A 6 16.13 -19.87 0.18
CA LEU A 6 15.66 -21.15 0.68
C LEU A 6 15.07 -22.03 -0.43
N ALA A 7 15.12 -23.34 -0.20
CA ALA A 7 14.37 -24.33 -0.95
C ALA A 7 13.34 -24.98 -0.02
N CYS A 8 12.12 -25.20 -0.51
CA CYS A 8 11.03 -25.76 0.28
C CYS A 8 10.05 -26.60 -0.55
N THR A 9 9.25 -27.44 0.10
CA THR A 9 8.07 -28.06 -0.50
C THR A 9 6.94 -27.02 -0.70
N PRO A 10 5.84 -27.34 -1.41
CA PRO A 10 4.70 -26.44 -1.57
C PRO A 10 4.04 -26.00 -0.24
N LYS A 11 4.29 -26.74 0.84
CA LYS A 11 3.82 -26.44 2.21
C LYS A 11 4.89 -25.77 3.08
N TYR A 12 5.93 -25.21 2.47
CA TYR A 12 7.06 -24.57 3.16
C TYR A 12 7.85 -25.50 4.10
N GLY A 13 7.87 -26.82 3.80
CA GLY A 13 8.74 -27.77 4.48
C GLY A 13 10.17 -27.65 3.96
N ILE A 14 11.15 -27.56 4.86
CA ILE A 14 12.57 -27.29 4.54
C ILE A 14 13.55 -28.37 5.00
N GLY A 15 13.08 -29.35 5.76
CA GLY A 15 13.97 -30.30 6.42
C GLY A 15 13.25 -31.51 7.02
N PHE A 16 13.97 -32.62 7.10
CA PHE A 16 13.63 -33.81 7.86
C PHE A 16 14.88 -34.38 8.52
N ASN A 17 14.84 -34.67 9.83
CA ASN A 17 15.97 -35.17 10.60
C ASN A 17 17.26 -34.37 10.39
N CYS A 18 17.15 -33.03 10.40
CA CYS A 18 18.24 -32.08 10.17
C CYS A 18 18.93 -32.16 8.78
N LYS A 19 18.31 -32.80 7.79
CA LYS A 19 18.79 -32.90 6.42
C LYS A 19 17.76 -32.37 5.42
N LEU A 20 18.19 -32.10 4.20
CA LEU A 20 17.30 -31.85 3.08
C LEU A 20 16.56 -33.15 2.73
N PRO A 21 15.22 -33.15 2.63
CA PRO A 21 14.44 -34.36 2.33
C PRO A 21 14.39 -34.70 0.83
N TRP A 22 15.03 -33.90 -0.02
CA TRP A 22 15.16 -34.11 -1.46
C TRP A 22 16.61 -33.94 -1.93
N HIS A 23 16.88 -34.37 -3.17
CA HIS A 23 18.15 -34.12 -3.85
C HIS A 23 17.87 -33.56 -5.25
N ASP A 24 18.13 -32.27 -5.44
CA ASP A 24 17.97 -31.58 -6.71
C ASP A 24 19.30 -30.93 -7.12
N LYS A 25 19.87 -31.36 -8.25
CA LYS A 25 21.18 -30.89 -8.72
C LYS A 25 21.11 -29.49 -9.31
N GLU A 26 20.01 -29.15 -9.97
CA GLU A 26 19.84 -27.88 -10.66
C GLU A 26 19.58 -26.75 -9.65
N GLU A 27 18.74 -27.03 -8.65
CA GLU A 27 18.53 -26.13 -7.51
C GLU A 27 19.83 -25.89 -6.73
N LEU A 28 20.58 -26.96 -6.44
CA LEU A 28 21.87 -26.85 -5.74
C LEU A 28 22.87 -26.01 -6.55
N MET A 29 22.92 -26.19 -7.87
CA MET A 29 23.79 -25.39 -8.75
C MET A 29 23.39 -23.92 -8.74
N MET A 30 22.08 -23.62 -8.74
CA MET A 30 21.57 -22.27 -8.61
C MET A 30 21.96 -21.66 -7.25
N PHE A 31 21.75 -22.36 -6.14
CA PHE A 31 22.17 -21.93 -4.81
C PHE A 31 23.68 -21.62 -4.78
N GLN A 32 24.52 -22.52 -5.31
CA GLN A 32 25.96 -22.36 -5.34
C GLN A 32 26.39 -21.13 -6.15
N THR A 33 25.79 -20.93 -7.32
CA THR A 33 26.07 -19.80 -8.20
C THR A 33 25.64 -18.49 -7.55
N LYS A 34 24.43 -18.44 -6.98
CA LYS A 34 23.85 -17.24 -6.36
C LYS A 34 24.65 -16.78 -5.13
N THR A 35 25.18 -17.74 -4.37
CA THR A 35 25.89 -17.49 -3.10
C THR A 35 27.40 -17.40 -3.26
N MET A 36 27.95 -17.42 -4.47
CA MET A 36 29.40 -17.28 -4.67
C MET A 36 29.91 -15.95 -4.12
N ASP A 37 31.12 -15.96 -3.54
CA ASP A 37 31.82 -14.78 -3.01
C ASP A 37 31.02 -13.96 -1.98
N SER A 38 30.17 -14.62 -1.21
CA SER A 38 29.25 -13.99 -0.26
C SER A 38 29.49 -14.39 1.20
N ILE A 39 28.76 -13.74 2.10
CA ILE A 39 28.68 -14.06 3.53
C ILE A 39 27.36 -14.78 3.78
N LEU A 40 27.40 -15.91 4.49
CA LEU A 40 26.26 -16.78 4.75
C LEU A 40 25.96 -16.83 6.25
N ILE A 41 24.77 -16.41 6.66
CA ILE A 41 24.26 -16.58 8.02
C ILE A 41 23.47 -17.87 8.07
N VAL A 42 23.86 -18.77 8.98
CA VAL A 42 23.30 -20.11 9.08
C VAL A 42 23.20 -20.59 10.53
N GLY A 43 22.15 -21.33 10.87
CA GLY A 43 22.00 -21.97 12.17
C GLY A 43 22.92 -23.19 12.32
N ARG A 44 23.41 -23.45 13.54
CA ARG A 44 24.35 -24.55 13.84
C ARG A 44 23.99 -25.90 13.21
N LYS A 45 22.76 -26.38 13.42
CA LYS A 45 22.30 -27.69 12.92
C LYS A 45 22.38 -27.79 11.38
N THR A 46 22.08 -26.69 10.69
CA THR A 46 22.19 -26.63 9.23
C THR A 46 23.66 -26.61 8.82
N ALA A 47 24.50 -25.82 9.48
CA ALA A 47 25.94 -25.75 9.21
C ALA A 47 26.66 -27.09 9.35
N GLU A 48 26.31 -27.89 10.36
CA GLU A 48 26.88 -29.23 10.61
C GLU A 48 26.57 -30.23 9.50
N ASN A 49 25.51 -30.00 8.70
CA ASN A 49 25.09 -30.89 7.61
C ASN A 49 25.40 -30.33 6.21
N LEU A 50 25.98 -29.13 6.11
CA LEU A 50 26.33 -28.52 4.83
C LEU A 50 27.65 -29.08 4.29
N PRO A 51 27.75 -29.36 2.98
CA PRO A 51 29.05 -29.60 2.37
C PRO A 51 29.92 -28.33 2.43
N PRO A 52 31.25 -28.46 2.35
CA PRO A 52 32.15 -27.30 2.33
C PRO A 52 31.78 -26.30 1.22
N LEU A 53 31.44 -25.07 1.60
CA LEU A 53 31.05 -24.00 0.68
C LEU A 53 32.28 -23.13 0.36
N LYS A 54 33.08 -23.55 -0.61
CA LYS A 54 34.26 -22.79 -1.08
C LYS A 54 33.88 -21.36 -1.46
N ASN A 55 34.77 -20.42 -1.15
CA ASN A 55 34.64 -18.98 -1.42
C ASN A 55 33.44 -18.29 -0.74
N ARG A 56 32.89 -18.86 0.33
CA ARG A 56 31.91 -18.19 1.18
C ARG A 56 32.39 -18.07 2.61
N THR A 57 31.98 -17.00 3.27
CA THR A 57 32.24 -16.78 4.68
C THR A 57 31.01 -17.20 5.47
N LEU A 58 31.09 -18.26 6.28
CA LEU A 58 29.98 -18.73 7.11
C LEU A 58 30.00 -18.04 8.48
N ILE A 59 28.85 -17.52 8.90
CA ILE A 59 28.58 -17.01 10.24
C ILE A 59 27.53 -17.95 10.85
N ILE A 60 27.97 -18.71 11.86
CA ILE A 60 27.15 -19.76 12.47
C ILE A 60 26.44 -19.22 13.72
N VAL A 61 25.12 -19.24 13.70
CA VAL A 61 24.28 -18.89 14.85
C VAL A 61 24.17 -20.10 15.78
N SER A 62 24.70 -19.98 16.99
CA SER A 62 24.67 -21.03 18.02
C SER A 62 24.60 -20.43 19.42
N LYS A 63 23.70 -20.94 20.28
CA LYS A 63 23.54 -20.46 21.67
C LYS A 63 24.84 -20.44 22.48
N SER A 64 25.77 -21.35 22.18
CA SER A 64 27.07 -21.50 22.87
C SER A 64 28.24 -20.80 22.16
N GLY A 65 28.01 -20.17 21.01
CA GLY A 65 29.06 -19.53 20.20
C GLY A 65 29.13 -18.02 20.37
N GLU A 66 30.10 -17.40 19.68
CA GLU A 66 30.30 -15.94 19.63
C GLU A 66 29.05 -15.21 19.10
N HIS A 67 28.37 -15.81 18.11
CA HIS A 67 27.12 -15.31 17.53
C HIS A 67 25.94 -16.12 18.05
N ASN A 68 25.49 -15.80 19.26
CA ASN A 68 24.42 -16.53 19.94
C ASN A 68 22.99 -16.10 19.57
N THR A 69 22.84 -15.04 18.77
CA THR A 69 21.55 -14.55 18.24
C THR A 69 21.67 -14.21 16.76
N VAL A 70 20.54 -14.15 16.05
CA VAL A 70 20.54 -13.70 14.65
C VAL A 70 21.01 -12.26 14.53
N GLN A 71 20.67 -11.39 15.49
CA GLN A 71 21.16 -10.01 15.55
C GLN A 71 22.69 -9.93 15.50
N LYS A 72 23.40 -10.65 16.38
CA LYS A 72 24.87 -10.61 16.43
C LYS A 72 25.50 -11.15 15.14
N ALA A 73 24.87 -12.15 14.53
CA ALA A 73 25.31 -12.67 13.24
C ALA A 73 25.14 -11.63 12.12
N ILE A 74 24.03 -10.88 12.12
CA ILE A 74 23.79 -9.77 11.19
C ILE A 74 24.81 -8.65 11.38
N GLU A 75 25.07 -8.22 12.62
CA GLU A 75 26.06 -7.18 12.94
C GLU A 75 27.45 -7.58 12.43
N LYS A 76 27.86 -8.83 12.68
CA LYS A 76 29.12 -9.37 12.14
C LYS A 76 29.12 -9.42 10.62
N ALA A 77 28.02 -9.84 10.00
CA ALA A 77 27.89 -9.89 8.56
C ALA A 77 28.06 -8.51 7.93
N TYR A 78 27.46 -7.46 8.51
CA TYR A 78 27.61 -6.09 8.02
C TYR A 78 29.06 -5.59 8.11
N LEU A 79 29.73 -5.80 9.24
CA LEU A 79 31.14 -5.44 9.40
C LEU A 79 32.06 -6.10 8.36
N LEU A 80 31.73 -7.33 7.93
CA LEU A 80 32.47 -8.03 6.89
C LEU A 80 32.05 -7.60 5.47
N ALA A 81 30.77 -7.25 5.28
CA ALA A 81 30.17 -6.91 3.99
C ALA A 81 30.54 -5.52 3.48
N GLU A 82 30.82 -4.56 4.38
CA GLU A 82 31.30 -3.21 4.04
C GLU A 82 32.49 -3.19 3.05
N LYS A 83 33.15 -4.34 2.85
CA LYS A 83 34.31 -4.52 1.96
C LYS A 83 34.04 -5.08 0.57
N THR A 84 32.81 -5.46 0.16
CA THR A 84 32.32 -5.78 -1.23
C THR A 84 31.32 -6.96 -1.31
N LYS A 85 31.06 -7.70 -0.22
CA LYS A 85 30.33 -8.98 -0.29
C LYS A 85 28.83 -8.84 0.00
N LYS A 86 28.01 -9.64 -0.71
CA LYS A 86 26.58 -9.84 -0.39
C LYS A 86 26.41 -10.67 0.89
N ILE A 87 25.30 -10.46 1.60
CA ILE A 87 24.92 -11.24 2.78
C ILE A 87 23.69 -12.08 2.43
N PHE A 88 23.76 -13.39 2.63
CA PHE A 88 22.63 -14.31 2.51
C PHE A 88 22.29 -14.95 3.85
N VAL A 89 21.00 -15.04 4.17
CA VAL A 89 20.49 -15.93 5.21
C VAL A 89 20.03 -17.23 4.56
N ILE A 90 20.62 -18.35 5.01
CA ILE A 90 20.43 -19.69 4.40
C ILE A 90 19.80 -20.71 5.36
N GLY A 91 19.16 -20.23 6.43
CA GLY A 91 18.40 -21.04 7.38
C GLY A 91 19.17 -21.44 8.63
N GLY A 92 18.75 -22.43 9.41
CA GLY A 92 17.54 -23.25 9.26
C GLY A 92 16.25 -22.57 9.77
N GLY A 93 15.21 -23.36 10.04
CA GLY A 93 13.85 -22.87 10.32
C GLY A 93 13.76 -21.77 11.39
N GLN A 94 14.49 -21.92 12.50
CA GLN A 94 14.56 -20.89 13.54
C GLN A 94 15.15 -19.56 13.04
N ILE A 95 16.22 -19.63 12.25
CA ILE A 95 16.89 -18.45 11.69
C ILE A 95 15.99 -17.77 10.65
N TYR A 96 15.31 -18.55 9.79
CA TYR A 96 14.35 -17.99 8.84
C TYR A 96 13.18 -17.31 9.53
N ASN A 97 12.60 -17.96 10.54
CA ASN A 97 11.49 -17.35 11.27
C ASN A 97 11.95 -16.06 11.96
N GLU A 98 13.12 -16.05 12.61
CA GLU A 98 13.63 -14.85 13.26
C GLU A 98 13.90 -13.70 12.27
N ILE A 99 14.52 -13.98 11.10
CA ILE A 99 14.75 -12.94 10.09
C ILE A 99 13.44 -12.40 9.52
N PHE A 100 12.45 -13.25 9.24
CA PHE A 100 11.17 -12.81 8.67
C PHE A 100 10.28 -12.08 9.67
N TYR A 101 10.35 -12.39 10.97
CA TYR A 101 9.50 -11.75 11.98
C TYR A 101 10.10 -10.53 12.64
N HIS A 102 11.41 -10.53 12.92
CA HIS A 102 12.05 -9.46 13.69
C HIS A 102 12.92 -8.54 12.85
N TYR A 103 13.42 -9.03 11.71
CA TYR A 103 14.41 -8.32 10.90
C TYR A 103 13.99 -8.18 9.43
N SER A 104 12.70 -8.27 9.13
CA SER A 104 12.17 -8.19 7.75
C SER A 104 12.54 -6.89 7.04
N HIS A 105 12.66 -5.79 7.80
CA HIS A 105 13.10 -4.48 7.33
C HIS A 105 14.56 -4.45 6.84
N LEU A 106 15.38 -5.48 7.10
CA LEU A 106 16.75 -5.59 6.61
C LEU A 106 16.87 -6.43 5.33
N ILE A 107 15.79 -7.14 4.97
CA ILE A 107 15.75 -7.99 3.78
C ILE A 107 15.57 -7.09 2.56
N ASP A 108 16.30 -7.39 1.48
CA ASP A 108 16.15 -6.78 0.16
C ASP A 108 15.47 -7.74 -0.82
N LYS A 109 15.85 -9.02 -0.81
CA LYS A 109 15.23 -10.05 -1.65
C LYS A 109 15.06 -11.37 -0.93
N VAL A 110 14.03 -12.12 -1.33
CA VAL A 110 13.81 -13.50 -0.91
C VAL A 110 13.77 -14.38 -2.14
N HIS A 111 14.63 -15.38 -2.19
CA HIS A 111 14.72 -16.37 -3.26
C HIS A 111 14.15 -17.68 -2.75
N ILE A 112 13.09 -18.17 -3.39
CA ILE A 112 12.39 -19.40 -2.99
C ILE A 112 12.38 -20.37 -4.14
N SER A 113 13.02 -21.53 -3.93
CA SER A 113 12.89 -22.70 -4.80
C SER A 113 11.81 -23.62 -4.23
N THR A 114 10.63 -23.66 -4.86
CA THR A 114 9.56 -24.59 -4.47
C THR A 114 9.72 -25.89 -5.23
N ILE A 115 10.14 -26.96 -4.55
CA ILE A 115 10.29 -28.30 -5.13
C ILE A 115 8.90 -28.87 -5.48
N ASN A 116 8.76 -29.47 -6.65
CA ASN A 116 7.47 -29.97 -7.14
C ASN A 116 6.97 -31.18 -6.33
N GLU A 117 7.87 -31.93 -5.70
CA GLU A 117 7.56 -33.09 -4.87
C GLU A 117 7.11 -32.68 -3.45
N ASP A 118 5.98 -33.23 -2.98
CA ASP A 118 5.52 -33.07 -1.60
C ASP A 118 6.12 -34.20 -0.73
N VAL A 119 7.35 -33.97 -0.26
CA VAL A 119 8.05 -34.89 0.65
C VAL A 119 7.79 -34.56 2.12
N PHE A 120 7.82 -35.58 2.98
CA PHE A 120 7.60 -35.42 4.41
C PHE A 120 8.69 -34.55 5.06
N CYS A 121 8.27 -33.54 5.84
CA CYS A 121 9.14 -32.60 6.52
C CYS A 121 8.77 -32.51 8.02
N ASP A 122 9.78 -32.35 8.88
CA ASP A 122 9.61 -32.05 10.32
C ASP A 122 9.92 -30.59 10.66
N THR A 123 10.55 -29.88 9.73
CA THR A 123 11.00 -28.50 9.89
C THR A 123 10.37 -27.65 8.80
N PHE A 124 9.73 -26.55 9.21
CA PHE A 124 9.01 -25.64 8.33
C PHE A 124 9.49 -24.20 8.52
N VAL A 125 9.27 -23.38 7.49
CA VAL A 125 9.46 -21.94 7.55
C VAL A 125 8.11 -21.23 7.45
N ASN A 126 7.93 -20.16 8.21
CA ASN A 126 6.77 -19.29 8.05
C ASN A 126 7.16 -18.07 7.21
N PHE A 127 7.06 -18.21 5.89
CA PHE A 127 7.34 -17.11 4.96
C PHE A 127 6.11 -16.20 4.79
N PRO A 128 6.15 -14.93 5.23
CA PRO A 128 5.02 -14.02 5.09
C PRO A 128 4.95 -13.45 3.66
N LYS A 129 4.63 -14.29 2.67
CA LYS A 129 4.65 -13.99 1.21
C LYS A 129 3.97 -12.67 0.82
N HIS A 130 2.93 -12.25 1.54
CA HIS A 130 2.18 -11.01 1.34
C HIS A 130 2.97 -9.71 1.64
N ASN A 131 4.06 -9.79 2.41
CA ASN A 131 4.92 -8.65 2.71
C ASN A 131 5.93 -8.36 1.58
N TYR A 132 5.93 -9.16 0.52
CA TYR A 132 6.91 -9.09 -0.56
C TYR A 132 6.22 -9.05 -1.93
N ARG A 133 6.87 -8.40 -2.89
CA ARG A 133 6.40 -8.33 -4.28
C ARG A 133 7.14 -9.36 -5.12
N LEU A 134 6.42 -10.16 -5.92
CA LEU A 134 7.06 -11.07 -6.88
C LEU A 134 7.76 -10.24 -7.97
N LEU A 135 9.08 -10.38 -8.08
CA LEU A 135 9.89 -9.73 -9.12
C LEU A 135 10.02 -10.61 -10.37
N SER A 136 10.23 -11.90 -10.18
CA SER A 136 10.43 -12.85 -11.27
C SER A 136 10.08 -14.25 -10.81
N PHE A 137 9.60 -15.07 -11.73
CA PHE A 137 9.48 -16.50 -11.54
C PHE A 137 10.09 -17.24 -12.73
N GLN A 138 10.64 -18.42 -12.49
CA GLN A 138 11.19 -19.31 -13.50
C GLN A 138 10.77 -20.74 -13.19
N ASN A 139 10.24 -21.43 -14.20
CA ASN A 139 9.89 -22.84 -14.09
C ASN A 139 11.08 -23.70 -14.50
N PHE A 140 11.50 -24.61 -13.62
CA PHE A 140 12.43 -25.68 -13.92
C PHE A 140 11.67 -27.01 -13.96
N ASN A 141 12.34 -28.08 -14.37
CA ASN A 141 11.68 -29.39 -14.49
C ASN A 141 11.19 -29.93 -13.14
N THR A 142 11.94 -29.67 -12.07
CA THR A 142 11.75 -30.27 -10.74
C THR A 142 11.36 -29.26 -9.66
N PHE A 143 11.42 -27.95 -9.96
CA PHE A 143 11.06 -26.89 -9.03
C PHE A 143 10.64 -25.60 -9.74
N ILE A 144 10.03 -24.68 -8.99
CA ILE A 144 9.76 -23.31 -9.43
C ILE A 144 10.62 -22.38 -8.60
N HIS A 145 11.37 -21.48 -9.25
CA HIS A 145 12.12 -20.44 -8.57
C HIS A 145 11.38 -19.12 -8.62
N GLU A 146 11.06 -18.56 -7.46
CA GLU A 146 10.45 -17.24 -7.31
C GLU A 146 11.43 -16.30 -6.60
N VAL A 147 11.56 -15.09 -7.12
CA VAL A 147 12.33 -14.01 -6.47
C VAL A 147 11.35 -12.93 -6.04
N TYR A 148 11.39 -12.62 -4.76
CA TYR A 148 10.58 -11.58 -4.15
C TYR A 148 11.44 -10.40 -3.72
N GLU A 149 10.90 -9.19 -3.87
CA GLU A 149 11.47 -7.96 -3.32
C GLU A 149 10.90 -7.68 -1.93
N ALA A 150 11.80 -7.45 -0.99
CA ALA A 150 11.52 -6.95 0.34
C ALA A 150 11.72 -5.43 0.39
N ASN A 151 11.20 -4.76 1.42
CA ASN A 151 11.25 -3.29 1.51
C ASN A 151 10.76 -2.57 0.25
N CYS A 152 9.86 -3.22 -0.50
CA CYS A 152 9.18 -2.56 -1.58
C CYS A 152 8.39 -1.42 -0.93
N LYS A 153 8.80 -0.17 -1.17
CA LYS A 153 8.00 1.02 -0.86
C LYS A 153 6.71 1.07 -1.70
N SER A 154 6.25 -0.07 -2.21
CA SER A 154 4.96 -0.17 -2.88
C SER A 154 3.87 0.19 -1.91
N GLY A 155 2.98 1.04 -2.38
CA GLY A 155 1.84 1.49 -1.60
C GLY A 155 0.94 0.35 -1.16
N GLU A 156 0.75 -0.64 -2.03
CA GLU A 156 -0.16 -1.75 -1.76
C GLU A 156 0.37 -2.68 -0.66
N ILE A 157 1.68 -2.91 -0.58
CA ILE A 157 2.26 -3.71 0.52
C ILE A 157 2.05 -3.01 1.86
N GLN A 158 2.31 -1.70 1.94
CA GLN A 158 2.06 -0.93 3.17
C GLN A 158 0.58 -0.99 3.58
N TYR A 159 -0.33 -0.89 2.61
CA TYR A 159 -1.77 -1.06 2.84
C TYR A 159 -2.11 -2.46 3.39
N LEU A 160 -1.58 -3.53 2.80
CA LEU A 160 -1.86 -4.91 3.24
C LEU A 160 -1.25 -5.19 4.62
N SER A 161 -0.05 -4.66 4.89
CA SER A 161 0.58 -4.75 6.21
C SER A 161 -0.27 -4.05 7.28
N LEU A 162 -0.80 -2.86 6.98
CA LEU A 162 -1.74 -2.15 7.88
C LEU A 162 -3.03 -2.96 8.09
N LEU A 163 -3.60 -3.51 7.02
CA LEU A 163 -4.81 -4.32 7.09
C LEU A 163 -4.63 -5.56 7.98
N ARG A 164 -3.47 -6.23 7.87
CA ARG A 164 -3.10 -7.35 8.74
C ARG A 164 -2.85 -6.89 10.18
N GLU A 165 -2.16 -5.77 10.38
CA GLU A 165 -1.89 -5.26 11.71
C GLU A 165 -3.17 -4.96 12.48
N VAL A 166 -4.17 -4.33 11.84
CA VAL A 166 -5.48 -4.10 12.47
C VAL A 166 -6.23 -5.42 12.71
N LEU A 167 -6.13 -6.39 11.81
CA LEU A 167 -6.78 -7.70 12.00
C LEU A 167 -6.19 -8.48 13.20
N ASP A 168 -4.86 -8.50 13.32
CA ASP A 168 -4.15 -9.31 14.30
C ASP A 168 -4.03 -8.63 15.67
N LYS A 169 -3.85 -7.30 15.68
CA LYS A 169 -3.51 -6.52 16.88
C LYS A 169 -4.50 -5.40 17.19
N GLY A 170 -5.50 -5.18 16.33
CA GLY A 170 -6.51 -4.14 16.54
C GLY A 170 -7.35 -4.41 17.77
N ASN A 171 -7.73 -3.34 18.46
CA ASN A 171 -8.64 -3.40 19.59
C ASN A 171 -10.06 -3.65 19.07
N ASP A 172 -10.72 -4.65 19.65
CA ASP A 172 -12.16 -4.85 19.46
C ASP A 172 -12.92 -3.68 20.11
N THR A 173 -13.73 -2.98 19.32
CA THR A 173 -14.52 -1.83 19.76
C THR A 173 -15.84 -1.76 18.96
N PHE A 174 -16.72 -0.83 19.34
CA PHE A 174 -18.00 -0.62 18.67
C PHE A 174 -18.03 0.78 18.07
N GLY A 175 -18.05 0.87 16.75
CA GLY A 175 -18.24 2.12 16.02
C GLY A 175 -19.72 2.46 15.89
N ARG A 176 -20.02 3.66 15.33
CA ARG A 176 -21.39 4.13 15.09
C ARG A 176 -22.26 3.10 14.34
N ASN A 177 -21.65 2.35 13.42
CA ASN A 177 -22.32 1.47 12.47
C ASN A 177 -22.13 -0.03 12.80
N GLY A 178 -21.46 -0.37 13.91
CA GLY A 178 -21.26 -1.76 14.32
C GLY A 178 -19.88 -2.07 14.91
N ALA A 179 -19.66 -3.34 15.21
CA ALA A 179 -18.41 -3.83 15.77
C ALA A 179 -17.25 -3.74 14.76
N VAL A 180 -16.09 -3.28 15.24
CA VAL A 180 -14.88 -3.12 14.45
C VAL A 180 -13.64 -3.57 15.23
N LYS A 181 -12.60 -4.01 14.52
CA LYS A 181 -11.22 -3.98 15.02
C LYS A 181 -10.57 -2.68 14.57
N SER A 182 -9.87 -1.99 15.46
CA SER A 182 -9.26 -0.69 15.14
C SER A 182 -7.87 -0.47 15.74
N LEU A 183 -7.08 0.36 15.07
CA LEU A 183 -5.86 0.98 15.58
C LEU A 183 -5.92 2.49 15.33
N PHE A 184 -5.18 3.26 16.12
CA PHE A 184 -5.15 4.72 16.00
C PHE A 184 -3.76 5.22 15.61
N GLY A 185 -3.69 6.14 14.64
CA GLY A 185 -2.46 6.79 14.23
C GLY A 185 -1.58 5.91 13.36
N LYS A 186 -1.73 6.03 12.04
CA LYS A 186 -0.94 5.30 11.05
C LYS A 186 -0.53 6.21 9.90
N ALA A 187 0.49 5.79 9.17
CA ALA A 187 0.98 6.54 8.02
C ALA A 187 1.32 5.58 6.88
N LEU A 188 1.03 6.00 5.65
CA LEU A 188 1.37 5.32 4.41
C LEU A 188 2.10 6.32 3.50
N LEU A 189 3.04 5.84 2.70
CA LEU A 189 3.77 6.64 1.72
C LEU A 189 3.68 6.01 0.33
N PHE A 190 3.27 6.79 -0.66
CA PHE A 190 3.17 6.36 -2.05
C PHE A 190 4.14 7.17 -2.93
N ASP A 191 4.92 6.49 -3.76
CA ASP A 191 5.84 7.11 -4.74
C ASP A 191 5.18 7.10 -6.14
N LEU A 192 4.44 8.17 -6.43
CA LEU A 192 3.71 8.40 -7.67
C LEU A 192 4.61 8.62 -8.88
N SER A 193 5.92 8.82 -8.67
CA SER A 193 6.88 8.90 -9.77
C SER A 193 7.13 7.54 -10.44
N LYS A 194 6.77 6.45 -9.76
CA LYS A 194 7.00 5.06 -10.19
C LYS A 194 5.72 4.33 -10.57
N GLU A 195 4.66 4.51 -9.79
CA GLU A 195 3.43 3.73 -9.90
C GLU A 195 2.19 4.55 -9.54
N PHE A 196 1.04 4.20 -10.10
CA PHE A 196 -0.24 4.72 -9.63
C PHE A 196 -0.83 3.73 -8.60
N PRO A 197 -1.11 4.14 -7.35
CA PRO A 197 -1.46 3.23 -6.26
C PRO A 197 -2.94 2.80 -6.31
N LEU A 198 -3.29 2.08 -7.38
CA LEU A 198 -4.55 1.39 -7.53
C LEU A 198 -4.34 -0.09 -7.17
N LEU A 199 -5.05 -0.56 -6.14
CA LEU A 199 -4.86 -1.92 -5.64
C LEU A 199 -5.05 -2.99 -6.74
N THR A 200 -4.21 -4.02 -6.67
CA THR A 200 -4.19 -5.16 -7.58
C THR A 200 -4.71 -6.44 -6.91
N THR A 201 -4.62 -6.55 -5.59
CA THR A 201 -5.16 -7.68 -4.80
C THR A 201 -6.69 -7.78 -4.83
N LYS A 202 -7.38 -6.76 -5.35
CA LYS A 202 -8.79 -6.82 -5.76
C LYS A 202 -9.06 -5.80 -6.86
N LYS A 203 -10.07 -6.08 -7.70
CA LYS A 203 -10.51 -5.14 -8.74
C LYS A 203 -11.11 -3.87 -8.11
N MET A 204 -10.56 -2.72 -8.48
CA MET A 204 -11.04 -1.40 -8.06
C MET A 204 -12.03 -0.80 -9.06
N PHE A 205 -13.03 -0.05 -8.58
CA PHE A 205 -13.99 0.65 -9.43
C PHE A 205 -13.46 2.02 -9.85
N LEU A 206 -12.50 2.03 -10.79
CA LEU A 206 -11.81 3.24 -11.24
C LEU A 206 -12.76 4.34 -11.73
N ARG A 207 -13.80 3.99 -12.49
CA ARG A 207 -14.79 4.97 -12.98
C ARG A 207 -15.46 5.72 -11.83
N GLY A 208 -15.85 5.02 -10.76
CA GLY A 208 -16.40 5.66 -9.58
C GLY A 208 -15.41 6.64 -8.94
N ILE A 209 -14.15 6.23 -8.78
CA ILE A 209 -13.08 7.05 -8.19
C ILE A 209 -12.88 8.36 -8.98
N ILE A 210 -12.75 8.26 -10.31
CA ILE A 210 -12.49 9.43 -11.17
C ILE A 210 -13.71 10.36 -11.20
N GLU A 211 -14.91 9.81 -11.36
CA GLU A 211 -16.14 10.62 -11.45
C GLU A 211 -16.48 11.32 -10.12
N GLU A 212 -16.22 10.67 -8.99
CA GLU A 212 -16.33 11.29 -7.66
C GLU A 212 -15.33 12.43 -7.49
N LEU A 213 -14.07 12.22 -7.88
CA LEU A 213 -13.07 13.28 -7.80
C LEU A 213 -13.50 14.48 -8.66
N ILE A 214 -13.91 14.27 -9.91
CA ILE A 214 -14.41 15.35 -10.79
C ILE A 214 -15.60 16.07 -10.15
N PHE A 215 -16.53 15.32 -9.54
CA PHE A 215 -17.66 15.89 -8.80
C PHE A 215 -17.18 16.81 -7.65
N PHE A 216 -16.15 16.41 -6.90
CA PHE A 216 -15.54 17.26 -5.88
C PHE A 216 -14.80 18.48 -6.45
N LEU A 217 -14.04 18.30 -7.53
CA LEU A 217 -13.34 19.41 -8.21
C LEU A 217 -14.32 20.48 -8.68
N LYS A 218 -15.55 20.10 -9.05
CA LYS A 218 -16.63 21.00 -9.46
C LYS A 218 -17.43 21.61 -8.30
N GLY A 219 -17.12 21.29 -7.05
CA GLY A 219 -17.86 21.81 -5.89
C GLY A 219 -19.29 21.30 -5.77
N GLN A 220 -19.65 20.23 -6.48
CA GLN A 220 -21.01 19.71 -6.53
C GLN A 220 -21.36 18.95 -5.25
N THR A 221 -22.63 19.01 -4.85
CA THR A 221 -23.16 18.32 -3.66
C THR A 221 -24.40 17.46 -3.95
N ASN A 222 -24.92 17.49 -5.18
CA ASN A 222 -26.06 16.65 -5.57
C ASN A 222 -25.59 15.29 -6.11
N SER A 223 -25.66 14.25 -5.28
CA SER A 223 -25.22 12.89 -5.60
C SER A 223 -25.95 12.27 -6.79
N LYS A 224 -27.15 12.76 -7.16
CA LYS A 224 -27.88 12.29 -8.35
C LYS A 224 -27.08 12.47 -9.65
N ILE A 225 -26.16 13.44 -9.70
CA ILE A 225 -25.24 13.64 -10.83
C ILE A 225 -24.32 12.41 -11.00
N LEU A 226 -23.86 11.82 -9.90
CA LEU A 226 -23.09 10.58 -9.90
C LEU A 226 -23.98 9.37 -10.23
N GLU A 227 -25.20 9.32 -9.69
CA GLU A 227 -26.16 8.24 -9.95
C GLU A 227 -26.54 8.15 -11.45
N GLN A 228 -26.72 9.30 -12.12
CA GLN A 228 -26.94 9.37 -13.58
C GLN A 228 -25.79 8.73 -14.37
N LYS A 229 -24.58 8.74 -13.82
CA LYS A 229 -23.38 8.09 -14.38
C LYS A 229 -23.19 6.65 -13.90
N LYS A 230 -24.18 6.08 -13.20
CA LYS A 230 -24.16 4.76 -12.56
C LYS A 230 -23.11 4.64 -11.45
N VAL A 231 -22.78 5.75 -10.80
CA VAL A 231 -21.87 5.81 -9.64
C VAL A 231 -22.71 6.05 -8.39
N ASN A 232 -23.00 4.97 -7.64
CA ASN A 232 -23.96 4.98 -6.53
C ASN A 232 -23.32 5.06 -5.14
N ILE A 233 -22.06 5.47 -5.04
CA ILE A 233 -21.28 5.42 -3.79
C ILE A 233 -21.86 6.32 -2.67
N TRP A 234 -22.55 7.40 -3.03
CA TRP A 234 -23.19 8.34 -2.09
C TRP A 234 -24.67 8.07 -1.85
N LYS A 235 -25.29 7.21 -2.67
CA LYS A 235 -26.74 7.01 -2.69
C LYS A 235 -27.30 6.67 -1.31
N GLY A 236 -26.67 5.71 -0.63
CA GLY A 236 -27.10 5.26 0.70
C GLY A 236 -27.00 6.35 1.79
N ASN A 237 -26.13 7.34 1.64
CA ASN A 237 -25.99 8.45 2.59
C ASN A 237 -26.93 9.62 2.27
N THR A 238 -27.36 9.78 1.02
CA THR A 238 -28.16 10.93 0.58
C THR A 238 -29.64 10.63 0.36
N GLU A 239 -30.09 9.40 0.64
CA GLU A 239 -31.49 8.98 0.49
C GLU A 239 -32.46 9.92 1.24
N HIS A 240 -32.12 10.28 2.48
CA HIS A 240 -32.95 11.12 3.36
C HIS A 240 -32.87 12.63 3.04
N THR A 241 -31.96 13.04 2.17
CA THR A 241 -31.76 14.45 1.75
C THR A 241 -32.07 14.65 0.26
N HIS A 242 -32.79 13.71 -0.36
CA HIS A 242 -33.16 13.74 -1.78
C HIS A 242 -31.96 13.90 -2.73
N GLY A 243 -30.79 13.39 -2.35
CA GLY A 243 -29.55 13.44 -3.13
C GLY A 243 -28.55 14.52 -2.68
N PHE A 244 -28.93 15.45 -1.82
CA PHE A 244 -28.03 16.54 -1.41
C PHE A 244 -27.10 16.13 -0.27
N MET A 245 -25.79 16.27 -0.47
CA MET A 245 -24.77 15.91 0.52
C MET A 245 -24.60 16.98 1.62
N GLY A 246 -25.08 18.20 1.39
CA GLY A 246 -24.72 19.37 2.20
C GLY A 246 -23.31 19.89 1.88
N PRO A 247 -22.79 20.87 2.64
CA PRO A 247 -21.55 21.57 2.33
C PRO A 247 -20.32 20.72 2.72
N MET A 248 -20.10 19.63 1.99
CA MET A 248 -19.04 18.64 2.23
C MET A 248 -18.03 18.59 1.09
N TYR A 249 -16.82 18.09 1.38
CA TYR A 249 -15.76 17.77 0.41
C TYR A 249 -15.53 18.86 -0.65
N GLY A 250 -15.95 18.63 -1.89
CA GLY A 250 -15.80 19.57 -3.00
C GLY A 250 -16.38 20.95 -2.71
N SER A 251 -17.54 21.02 -2.04
CA SER A 251 -18.11 22.30 -1.63
C SER A 251 -17.17 23.06 -0.70
N GLN A 252 -16.49 22.39 0.24
CA GLN A 252 -15.52 23.05 1.10
C GLN A 252 -14.25 23.41 0.33
N TRP A 253 -13.82 22.63 -0.66
CA TRP A 253 -12.68 22.99 -1.50
C TRP A 253 -12.91 24.23 -2.37
N ARG A 254 -14.11 24.38 -2.94
CA ARG A 254 -14.43 25.47 -3.88
C ARG A 254 -15.13 26.67 -3.25
N HIS A 255 -15.86 26.45 -2.16
CA HIS A 255 -16.80 27.39 -1.55
C HIS A 255 -16.70 27.34 -0.02
N PHE A 256 -15.47 27.32 0.52
CA PHE A 256 -15.27 27.21 1.97
C PHE A 256 -16.01 28.33 2.70
N ASN A 257 -16.87 27.94 3.64
CA ASN A 257 -17.67 28.85 4.44
C ASN A 257 -18.67 29.74 3.65
N ALA A 258 -19.12 29.30 2.47
CA ALA A 258 -20.25 29.92 1.77
C ALA A 258 -21.54 29.82 2.61
N ALA A 259 -22.38 30.85 2.54
CA ALA A 259 -23.64 30.89 3.28
C ALA A 259 -24.71 29.99 2.65
N GLN A 260 -25.70 29.58 3.45
CA GLN A 260 -26.75 28.66 3.00
C GLN A 260 -27.65 29.25 1.91
N ASP A 261 -27.88 30.56 1.94
CA ASP A 261 -28.64 31.30 0.92
C ASP A 261 -27.86 31.47 -0.41
N GLU A 262 -26.56 31.15 -0.42
CA GLU A 262 -25.75 31.08 -1.63
C GLU A 262 -25.79 29.70 -2.30
N PHE A 263 -26.58 28.76 -1.77
CA PHE A 263 -26.77 27.43 -2.35
C PHE A 263 -27.75 27.45 -3.53
N ASP A 264 -27.29 27.00 -4.69
CA ASP A 264 -28.12 26.81 -5.87
C ASP A 264 -28.59 25.35 -5.93
N SER A 265 -29.87 25.11 -5.65
CA SER A 265 -30.44 23.76 -5.60
C SER A 265 -30.56 23.10 -6.97
N ASP A 266 -30.61 23.88 -8.06
CA ASP A 266 -30.74 23.36 -9.42
C ASP A 266 -29.42 22.73 -9.88
N THR A 267 -28.31 23.38 -9.55
CA THR A 267 -26.95 22.94 -9.91
C THR A 267 -26.29 22.10 -8.81
N GLY A 268 -26.74 22.23 -7.56
CA GLY A 268 -26.14 21.61 -6.39
C GLY A 268 -24.77 22.20 -6.02
N VAL A 269 -24.55 23.50 -6.29
CA VAL A 269 -23.28 24.20 -6.12
C VAL A 269 -23.52 25.50 -5.34
N TYR A 270 -22.57 25.91 -4.51
CA TYR A 270 -22.60 27.20 -3.81
C TYR A 270 -21.98 28.31 -4.69
N LYS A 271 -22.45 29.55 -4.58
CA LYS A 271 -21.95 30.67 -5.41
C LYS A 271 -20.94 31.59 -4.70
N GLY A 272 -20.77 31.44 -3.38
CA GLY A 272 -19.86 32.25 -2.57
C GLY A 272 -18.72 31.46 -1.91
N GLY A 273 -18.23 32.01 -0.79
CA GLY A 273 -17.16 31.42 0.02
C GLY A 273 -15.76 31.60 -0.56
N TYR A 274 -14.80 30.84 0.00
CA TYR A 274 -13.39 30.89 -0.38
C TYR A 274 -12.97 29.65 -1.19
N ASP A 275 -12.46 29.87 -2.40
CA ASP A 275 -11.95 28.81 -3.27
C ASP A 275 -10.52 28.40 -2.87
N GLN A 276 -10.44 27.45 -1.94
CA GLN A 276 -9.18 26.91 -1.44
C GLN A 276 -8.39 26.20 -2.54
N LEU A 277 -9.07 25.49 -3.44
CA LEU A 277 -8.42 24.72 -4.49
C LEU A 277 -7.72 25.62 -5.51
N ASN A 278 -8.40 26.68 -5.96
CA ASN A 278 -7.79 27.68 -6.82
C ASN A 278 -6.66 28.44 -6.11
N HIS A 279 -6.83 28.76 -4.82
CA HIS A 279 -5.75 29.34 -4.02
C HIS A 279 -4.51 28.45 -3.97
N VAL A 280 -4.67 27.14 -3.74
CA VAL A 280 -3.57 26.16 -3.76
C VAL A 280 -2.85 26.17 -5.11
N ILE A 281 -3.58 26.06 -6.22
CA ILE A 281 -3.01 26.03 -7.57
C ILE A 281 -2.24 27.33 -7.87
N ASN A 282 -2.81 28.48 -7.53
CA ASN A 282 -2.17 29.78 -7.76
C ASN A 282 -0.93 29.96 -6.88
N THR A 283 -0.97 29.49 -5.63
CA THR A 283 0.19 29.57 -4.73
C THR A 283 1.31 28.65 -5.20
N ILE A 284 1.03 27.46 -5.73
CA ILE A 284 2.06 26.59 -6.32
C ILE A 284 2.74 27.29 -7.51
N LYS A 285 1.96 27.96 -8.38
CA LYS A 285 2.50 28.65 -9.56
C LYS A 285 3.35 29.87 -9.20
N ASN A 286 2.90 30.66 -8.22
CA ASN A 286 3.45 32.00 -7.96
C ASN A 286 4.41 32.04 -6.76
N GLU A 287 4.19 31.18 -5.75
CA GLU A 287 4.95 31.12 -4.50
C GLU A 287 5.26 29.66 -4.09
N PRO A 288 5.94 28.85 -4.93
CA PRO A 288 6.09 27.40 -4.73
C PRO A 288 6.80 27.02 -3.41
N LYS A 289 7.61 27.92 -2.84
CA LYS A 289 8.30 27.71 -1.55
C LYS A 289 7.43 28.02 -0.33
N SER A 290 6.19 28.45 -0.53
CA SER A 290 5.26 28.76 0.55
C SER A 290 5.02 27.52 1.40
N ARG A 291 5.06 27.69 2.72
CA ARG A 291 4.69 26.65 3.70
C ARG A 291 3.19 26.65 3.99
N ARG A 292 2.41 27.47 3.26
CA ARG A 292 0.97 27.70 3.46
C ARG A 292 0.13 27.17 2.30
N ILE A 293 0.67 26.26 1.50
CA ILE A 293 -0.07 25.60 0.41
C ILE A 293 -0.89 24.45 1.01
N LEU A 294 -2.07 24.75 1.54
CA LEU A 294 -2.98 23.75 2.09
C LEU A 294 -4.45 24.07 1.81
N MET A 295 -5.28 23.04 1.89
CA MET A 295 -6.74 23.14 1.86
C MET A 295 -7.37 22.10 2.79
N THR A 296 -8.60 22.37 3.26
CA THR A 296 -9.31 21.49 4.20
C THR A 296 -10.73 21.21 3.74
N THR A 297 -11.24 20.02 4.07
CA THR A 297 -12.67 19.68 3.94
C THR A 297 -13.44 19.85 5.25
N PHE A 298 -12.77 20.13 6.36
CA PHE A 298 -13.40 20.22 7.67
C PHE A 298 -13.62 21.67 8.08
N ASN A 299 -14.89 22.09 8.02
CA ASN A 299 -15.35 23.34 8.59
C ASN A 299 -16.20 23.04 9.84
N PRO A 300 -15.71 23.30 11.07
CA PRO A 300 -16.48 23.08 12.29
C PRO A 300 -17.84 23.79 12.31
N ALA A 301 -17.96 24.95 11.68
CA ALA A 301 -19.20 25.72 11.61
C ALA A 301 -20.27 25.08 10.71
N GLN A 302 -19.86 24.20 9.78
CA GLN A 302 -20.75 23.65 8.76
C GLN A 302 -20.80 22.12 8.71
N ALA A 303 -19.88 21.41 9.40
CA ALA A 303 -19.76 19.95 9.30
C ALA A 303 -21.05 19.19 9.67
N HIS A 304 -21.84 19.72 10.60
CA HIS A 304 -23.12 19.15 11.02
C HIS A 304 -24.26 19.32 9.99
N LEU A 305 -24.07 20.15 8.96
CA LEU A 305 -25.03 20.36 7.87
C LEU A 305 -24.88 19.33 6.74
N GLY A 306 -23.80 18.56 6.75
CA GLY A 306 -23.58 17.48 5.80
C GLY A 306 -24.30 16.19 6.19
N VAL A 307 -24.52 15.30 5.22
CA VAL A 307 -25.04 13.94 5.49
C VAL A 307 -24.10 13.09 6.34
N LEU A 308 -22.81 13.46 6.39
CA LEU A 308 -21.82 12.94 7.32
C LEU A 308 -20.66 13.92 7.51
N TYR A 309 -19.91 13.76 8.59
CA TYR A 309 -18.65 14.48 8.75
C TYR A 309 -17.61 13.98 7.73
N PRO A 310 -16.83 14.86 7.07
CA PRO A 310 -15.82 14.42 6.10
C PRO A 310 -14.86 13.44 6.76
N CYS A 311 -14.55 12.31 6.10
CA CYS A 311 -13.69 11.26 6.65
C CYS A 311 -12.23 11.41 6.20
N HIS A 312 -12.05 11.78 4.94
CA HIS A 312 -10.78 11.82 4.23
C HIS A 312 -10.47 13.21 3.68
N SER A 313 -9.20 13.46 3.35
CA SER A 313 -8.75 14.78 2.89
C SER A 313 -9.18 15.89 3.84
N ILE A 314 -9.15 15.62 5.15
CA ILE A 314 -9.46 16.60 6.19
C ILE A 314 -8.52 17.77 6.05
N VAL A 315 -7.23 17.50 5.84
CA VAL A 315 -6.24 18.49 5.43
C VAL A 315 -5.43 17.87 4.29
N ASN A 316 -5.26 18.63 3.21
CA ASN A 316 -4.30 18.37 2.16
C ASN A 316 -3.27 19.51 2.18
N GLN A 317 -1.99 19.19 2.32
CA GLN A 317 -0.88 20.15 2.23
C GLN A 317 0.05 19.74 1.11
N PHE A 318 0.54 20.72 0.35
CA PHE A 318 1.41 20.50 -0.81
C PHE A 318 2.81 21.05 -0.55
N TYR A 319 3.79 20.43 -1.20
CA TYR A 319 5.20 20.83 -1.10
C TYR A 319 5.87 20.73 -2.47
N VAL A 320 6.57 21.80 -2.87
CA VAL A 320 7.30 21.84 -4.15
C VAL A 320 8.79 21.70 -3.88
N GLU A 321 9.42 20.72 -4.52
CA GLU A 321 10.87 20.51 -4.49
C GLU A 321 11.41 20.28 -5.91
N GLY A 322 12.13 21.26 -6.45
CA GLY A 322 12.58 21.22 -7.84
C GLY A 322 11.38 21.10 -8.78
N ASP A 323 11.39 20.08 -9.62
CA ASP A 323 10.30 19.80 -10.58
C ASP A 323 9.21 18.89 -9.99
N TYR A 324 9.25 18.60 -8.69
CA TYR A 324 8.32 17.68 -8.04
C TYR A 324 7.28 18.39 -7.16
N LEU A 325 6.06 17.86 -7.19
CA LEU A 325 4.98 18.17 -6.27
C LEU A 325 4.71 16.95 -5.38
N ASP A 326 4.80 17.16 -4.08
CA ASP A 326 4.42 16.20 -3.05
C ASP A 326 3.14 16.67 -2.35
N MET A 327 2.43 15.72 -1.72
CA MET A 327 1.22 16.01 -0.96
C MET A 327 1.18 15.20 0.33
N THR A 328 0.77 15.84 1.42
CA THR A 328 0.34 15.21 2.66
C THR A 328 -1.17 15.30 2.78
N CYS A 329 -1.83 14.19 3.13
CA CYS A 329 -3.26 14.11 3.41
C CYS A 329 -3.50 13.53 4.80
N TYR A 330 -4.50 14.04 5.50
CA TYR A 330 -4.99 13.47 6.75
C TYR A 330 -6.43 12.95 6.61
N ASN A 331 -6.64 11.68 6.97
CA ASN A 331 -7.96 11.07 7.13
C ASN A 331 -8.23 10.84 8.61
N ARG A 332 -9.35 11.34 9.14
CA ARG A 332 -9.70 11.14 10.57
C ARG A 332 -10.19 9.72 10.85
N SER A 333 -10.81 9.07 9.86
CA SER A 333 -11.45 7.76 9.99
C SER A 333 -11.38 7.02 8.66
N SER A 334 -10.90 5.77 8.71
CA SER A 334 -10.56 4.99 7.53
C SER A 334 -11.08 3.56 7.67
N ASP A 335 -12.18 3.27 6.97
CA ASP A 335 -12.56 1.90 6.65
C ASP A 335 -11.45 1.34 5.75
N LEU A 336 -10.62 0.46 6.32
CA LEU A 336 -9.47 -0.07 5.63
C LEU A 336 -9.86 -0.95 4.45
N PHE A 337 -11.03 -1.61 4.47
CA PHE A 337 -11.38 -2.53 3.39
C PHE A 337 -12.07 -1.81 2.23
N LEU A 338 -13.12 -1.03 2.46
CA LEU A 338 -13.85 -0.38 1.36
C LEU A 338 -13.31 1.02 1.05
N GLY A 339 -13.29 1.90 2.04
CA GLY A 339 -13.07 3.34 1.85
C GLY A 339 -11.62 3.70 1.51
N LEU A 340 -10.66 3.23 2.29
CA LEU A 340 -9.26 3.63 2.17
C LEU A 340 -8.66 3.38 0.77
N PRO A 341 -8.89 2.22 0.11
CA PRO A 341 -8.42 2.02 -1.26
C PRO A 341 -8.93 3.05 -2.27
N PHE A 342 -10.18 3.51 -2.13
CA PHE A 342 -10.73 4.60 -2.95
C PHE A 342 -10.05 5.93 -2.62
N ASN A 343 -9.85 6.23 -1.34
CA ASN A 343 -9.22 7.49 -0.92
C ASN A 343 -7.76 7.59 -1.35
N ILE A 344 -7.00 6.48 -1.32
CA ILE A 344 -5.62 6.42 -1.82
C ILE A 344 -5.58 6.80 -3.29
N ALA A 345 -6.40 6.14 -4.12
CA ALA A 345 -6.42 6.39 -5.56
C ALA A 345 -6.94 7.80 -5.91
N SER A 346 -7.99 8.27 -5.24
CA SER A 346 -8.58 9.60 -5.44
C SER A 346 -7.60 10.73 -5.07
N SER A 347 -6.94 10.62 -3.90
CA SER A 347 -5.94 11.61 -3.46
C SER A 347 -4.70 11.59 -4.37
N SER A 348 -4.28 10.41 -4.84
CA SER A 348 -3.18 10.30 -5.80
C SER A 348 -3.53 10.98 -7.12
N LEU A 349 -4.76 10.78 -7.63
CA LEU A 349 -5.26 11.47 -8.82
C LEU A 349 -5.27 12.99 -8.66
N LEU A 350 -5.72 13.50 -7.51
CA LEU A 350 -5.70 14.92 -7.19
C LEU A 350 -4.27 15.49 -7.32
N LEU A 351 -3.27 14.79 -6.74
CA LEU A 351 -1.87 15.18 -6.85
C LEU A 351 -1.39 15.16 -8.31
N HIS A 352 -1.73 14.13 -9.10
CA HIS A 352 -1.42 14.07 -10.53
C HIS A 352 -1.99 15.27 -11.30
N ILE A 353 -3.26 15.63 -11.06
CA ILE A 353 -3.93 16.74 -11.73
C ILE A 353 -3.26 18.07 -11.39
N ILE A 354 -3.09 18.38 -10.09
CA ILE A 354 -2.50 19.65 -9.65
C ILE A 354 -1.06 19.77 -10.14
N ALA A 355 -0.26 18.69 -10.06
CA ALA A 355 1.11 18.69 -10.57
C ALA A 355 1.13 19.04 -12.06
N LYS A 356 0.31 18.38 -12.88
CA LYS A 356 0.26 18.66 -14.33
C LYS A 356 -0.20 20.08 -14.65
N MET A 357 -1.23 20.58 -13.98
CA MET A 357 -1.72 21.96 -14.16
C MET A 357 -0.70 23.04 -13.75
N THR A 358 0.28 22.68 -12.93
CA THR A 358 1.32 23.57 -12.42
C THR A 358 2.70 23.28 -13.03
N ASN A 359 2.74 22.46 -14.10
CA ASN A 359 3.96 22.05 -14.81
C ASN A 359 5.01 21.35 -13.91
N LEU A 360 4.54 20.61 -12.92
CA LEU A 360 5.34 19.78 -12.01
C LEU A 360 5.07 18.29 -12.24
N ARG A 361 5.89 17.45 -11.63
CA ARG A 361 5.77 15.99 -11.63
C ARG A 361 5.29 15.52 -10.25
N PRO A 362 4.24 14.70 -10.16
CA PRO A 362 3.84 14.13 -8.88
C PRO A 362 4.92 13.15 -8.38
N ARG A 363 5.22 13.18 -7.08
CA ARG A 363 6.20 12.27 -6.48
C ARG A 363 5.69 11.62 -5.20
N TYR A 364 5.77 12.27 -4.04
CA TYR A 364 5.39 11.62 -2.78
C TYR A 364 3.98 12.01 -2.34
N PHE A 365 3.17 11.00 -2.10
CA PHE A 365 1.89 11.13 -1.42
C PHE A 365 2.00 10.50 -0.03
N HIS A 366 2.00 11.35 1.01
CA HIS A 366 2.00 10.97 2.41
C HIS A 366 0.56 10.94 2.93
N LEU A 367 0.10 9.79 3.39
CA LEU A 367 -1.25 9.63 3.92
C LEU A 367 -1.20 9.30 5.41
N TYR A 368 -1.65 10.23 6.24
CA TYR A 368 -1.81 10.05 7.68
C TYR A 368 -3.24 9.65 7.99
N LEU A 369 -3.38 8.65 8.84
CA LEU A 369 -4.65 8.05 9.21
C LEU A 369 -4.83 8.17 10.72
N GLY A 370 -5.97 8.70 11.16
CA GLY A 370 -6.41 8.68 12.55
C GLY A 370 -6.90 7.29 12.92
N ASP A 371 -8.22 7.14 13.03
CA ASP A 371 -8.86 5.86 13.28
C ASP A 371 -8.80 4.95 12.03
N CYS A 372 -8.16 3.79 12.16
CA CYS A 372 -8.00 2.78 11.12
C CYS A 372 -8.75 1.53 11.53
N HIS A 373 -9.82 1.18 10.83
CA HIS A 373 -10.69 0.09 11.28
C HIS A 373 -11.07 -0.91 10.19
N ILE A 374 -11.39 -2.12 10.64
CA ILE A 374 -11.97 -3.20 9.87
C ILE A 374 -13.31 -3.54 10.53
N TYR A 375 -14.40 -3.42 9.78
CA TYR A 375 -15.70 -3.91 10.24
C TYR A 375 -15.68 -5.43 10.39
N GLU A 376 -16.31 -5.96 11.45
CA GLU A 376 -16.38 -7.41 11.66
C GLU A 376 -17.03 -8.12 10.45
N LEU A 377 -18.02 -7.48 9.81
CA LEU A 377 -18.65 -7.95 8.56
C LEU A 377 -17.67 -8.10 7.38
N HIS A 378 -16.53 -7.42 7.39
CA HIS A 378 -15.55 -7.45 6.29
C HIS A 378 -14.39 -8.40 6.57
N LYS A 379 -14.33 -9.05 7.74
CA LYS A 379 -13.19 -9.85 8.19
C LYS A 379 -12.81 -10.98 7.23
N GLU A 380 -13.78 -11.72 6.71
CA GLU A 380 -13.51 -12.80 5.75
C GLU A 380 -13.07 -12.28 4.38
N ALA A 381 -13.60 -11.13 3.95
CA ALA A 381 -13.18 -10.44 2.75
C ALA A 381 -11.73 -9.95 2.87
N VAL A 382 -11.36 -9.43 4.04
CA VAL A 382 -10.00 -9.02 4.39
C VAL A 382 -9.04 -10.22 4.36
N LYS A 383 -9.39 -11.34 5.02
CA LYS A 383 -8.56 -12.56 4.99
C LYS A 383 -8.34 -13.06 3.56
N THR A 384 -9.39 -13.03 2.74
CA THR A 384 -9.30 -13.38 1.31
C THR A 384 -8.34 -12.47 0.56
N GLN A 385 -8.39 -11.15 0.82
CA GLN A 385 -7.47 -10.19 0.20
C GLN A 385 -6.02 -10.41 0.66
N LEU A 386 -5.80 -10.64 1.96
CA LEU A 386 -4.49 -10.88 2.57
C LEU A 386 -3.81 -12.18 2.13
N ALA A 387 -4.55 -13.10 1.52
CA ALA A 387 -4.02 -14.33 0.91
C ALA A 387 -3.49 -14.11 -0.52
N ARG A 388 -3.74 -12.94 -1.14
CA ARG A 388 -3.30 -12.61 -2.49
C ARG A 388 -1.98 -11.84 -2.46
N VAL A 389 -1.13 -12.12 -3.44
CA VAL A 389 0.12 -11.36 -3.65
C VAL A 389 -0.18 -10.18 -4.58
N PRO A 390 0.24 -8.94 -4.27
CA PRO A 390 0.11 -7.83 -5.19
C PRO A 390 0.72 -8.11 -6.57
N LEU A 391 0.05 -7.70 -7.63
CA LEU A 391 0.56 -7.73 -9.00
C LEU A 391 1.33 -6.44 -9.31
N HIS A 392 1.87 -6.35 -10.53
CA HIS A 392 2.51 -5.12 -10.99
C HIS A 392 1.52 -3.96 -10.97
N PRO A 393 1.88 -2.82 -10.35
CA PRO A 393 0.97 -1.69 -10.25
C PRO A 393 0.79 -1.00 -11.61
N PRO A 394 -0.37 -0.38 -11.86
CA PRO A 394 -0.62 0.33 -13.10
C PRO A 394 0.09 1.68 -13.14
N GLN A 395 0.00 2.33 -14.30
CA GLN A 395 0.29 3.75 -14.47
C GLN A 395 -0.97 4.51 -14.86
N ILE A 396 -1.09 5.76 -14.44
CA ILE A 396 -2.17 6.65 -14.89
C ILE A 396 -1.59 7.80 -15.69
N LEU A 397 -2.16 8.04 -16.86
CA LEU A 397 -1.83 9.16 -17.72
C LEU A 397 -2.99 10.16 -17.72
N LEU A 398 -2.63 11.43 -17.64
CA LEU A 398 -3.52 12.54 -17.92
C LEU A 398 -3.32 12.92 -19.40
N CYS A 399 -4.24 12.46 -20.26
CA CYS A 399 -4.15 12.58 -21.70
C CYS A 399 -4.29 14.04 -22.18
N GLN A 400 -5.01 14.86 -21.42
CA GLN A 400 -5.22 16.26 -21.70
C GLN A 400 -5.05 17.08 -20.43
N VAL A 401 -4.24 18.14 -20.49
CA VAL A 401 -4.16 19.13 -19.42
C VAL A 401 -5.21 20.21 -19.69
N ARG A 402 -6.10 20.42 -18.73
CA ARG A 402 -7.15 21.45 -18.79
C ARG A 402 -6.64 22.77 -18.20
N ASN A 403 -7.19 23.89 -18.69
CA ASN A 403 -6.86 25.22 -18.18
C ASN A 403 -7.45 25.44 -16.78
N GLN A 404 -8.71 25.04 -16.59
CA GLN A 404 -9.40 25.08 -15.31
C GLN A 404 -9.55 23.67 -14.74
N ILE A 405 -9.54 23.54 -13.41
CA ILE A 405 -9.53 22.23 -12.74
C ILE A 405 -10.92 21.56 -12.76
N GLU A 406 -11.98 22.34 -12.91
CA GLU A 406 -13.35 21.88 -13.09
C GLU A 406 -13.64 21.35 -14.50
N ASP A 407 -12.78 21.61 -15.48
CA ASP A 407 -13.00 21.21 -16.87
C ASP A 407 -12.62 19.75 -17.14
N TYR A 408 -11.99 19.07 -16.18
CA TYR A 408 -11.61 17.66 -16.32
C TYR A 408 -12.83 16.75 -16.49
N LYS A 409 -12.69 15.79 -17.39
CA LYS A 409 -13.68 14.76 -17.69
C LYS A 409 -13.07 13.37 -17.57
N TYR A 410 -13.91 12.35 -17.48
CA TYR A 410 -13.46 10.97 -17.35
C TYR A 410 -12.50 10.55 -18.48
N GLU A 411 -12.73 11.05 -19.70
CA GLU A 411 -11.94 10.72 -20.88
C GLU A 411 -10.52 11.29 -20.84
N ASP A 412 -10.24 12.22 -19.94
CA ASP A 412 -8.90 12.81 -19.78
C ASP A 412 -7.92 11.86 -19.07
N PHE A 413 -8.42 10.73 -18.53
CA PHE A 413 -7.64 9.78 -17.74
C PHE A 413 -7.49 8.44 -18.46
N SER A 414 -6.26 7.95 -18.59
CA SER A 414 -5.97 6.64 -19.16
C SER A 414 -5.17 5.79 -18.18
N LEU A 415 -5.72 4.64 -17.79
CA LEU A 415 -5.05 3.67 -16.94
C LEU A 415 -4.34 2.62 -17.81
N GLN A 416 -3.03 2.47 -17.62
CA GLN A 416 -2.20 1.56 -18.38
C GLN A 416 -1.74 0.38 -17.52
N ASN A 417 -1.64 -0.80 -18.15
CA ASN A 417 -1.07 -2.01 -17.55
C ASN A 417 -1.75 -2.46 -16.25
N TYR A 418 -3.04 -2.16 -16.07
CA TYR A 418 -3.77 -2.58 -14.87
C TYR A 418 -4.21 -4.04 -14.93
N GLN A 419 -3.48 -4.88 -14.21
CA GLN A 419 -3.88 -6.24 -13.88
C GLN A 419 -4.29 -6.30 -12.41
N SER A 420 -5.35 -7.06 -12.12
CA SER A 420 -5.81 -7.26 -10.76
C SER A 420 -6.45 -8.63 -10.60
N PHE A 421 -6.50 -9.12 -9.37
CA PHE A 421 -7.38 -10.20 -9.00
C PHE A 421 -8.85 -9.79 -9.13
N SER A 422 -9.75 -10.77 -9.07
CA SER A 422 -11.19 -10.57 -9.09
C SER A 422 -11.68 -9.67 -7.94
N SER A 423 -12.81 -9.00 -8.14
CA SER A 423 -13.47 -8.21 -7.10
C SER A 423 -13.81 -9.07 -5.88
N ILE A 424 -13.64 -8.52 -4.69
CA ILE A 424 -14.10 -9.13 -3.44
C ILE A 424 -15.34 -8.33 -3.00
N LYS A 425 -16.48 -9.01 -2.87
CA LYS A 425 -17.73 -8.37 -2.45
C LYS A 425 -17.71 -8.13 -0.94
N ALA A 426 -18.12 -6.94 -0.53
CA ALA A 426 -18.47 -6.62 0.84
C ALA A 426 -19.56 -5.56 0.84
N GLU A 427 -20.44 -5.61 1.82
CA GLU A 427 -21.51 -4.64 1.98
C GLU A 427 -21.01 -3.37 2.67
N MET A 428 -21.52 -2.21 2.26
CA MET A 428 -21.27 -0.97 2.98
C MET A 428 -21.98 -1.03 4.33
N VAL A 429 -21.25 -0.82 5.42
CA VAL A 429 -21.82 -0.84 6.78
C VAL A 429 -22.49 0.52 7.04
N LYS A 430 -23.81 0.53 7.02
CA LYS A 430 -24.64 1.74 7.10
C LYS A 430 -24.72 2.33 8.50
#